data_AF-A0A1R0G825-F1
#
_entry.id   AF-A0A1R0G825-F1
#
_cell.length_a   1.000
_cell.length_b   1.000
_cell.length_c   1.000
_cell.angle_alpha   90.00
_cell.angle_beta   90.00
_cell.angle_gamma   90.00
#
_symmetry.space_group_name_H-M   'P 1'
#
loop_
_entity.id
_entity.type
_entity.pdbx_description
1 polymer ?
#
loop_
_entity_poly.entity_id
_entity_poly.type
_entity_poly.pdbx_seq_one_letter_code
_entity_poly.pdbx_strand_id
1 'polypeptide(L)'
;MKPHQKTFDRIREAVLPEFRERVADYLVDYEDVLLDNAAEPEVIYAIAQQLRGYLRGLNTTRVLGMADWEDLDRRVVQTWLVLLEAE
;
A
#
# COMPACT_ATOMS: atom_id res chain seq x y z
N MET A 1 -17.57 0.05 -2.97
CA MET A 1 -16.21 0.00 -2.38
C MET A 1 -15.31 0.93 -3.16
N LYS A 2 -14.66 1.87 -2.50
CA LYS A 2 -13.66 2.74 -3.16
C LYS A 2 -12.52 1.84 -3.68
N PRO A 3 -11.97 2.08 -4.88
CA PRO A 3 -10.95 1.20 -5.49
C PRO A 3 -9.72 0.99 -4.58
N HIS A 4 -9.38 2.00 -3.80
CA HIS A 4 -8.27 2.03 -2.83
C HIS A 4 -8.44 1.05 -1.65
N GLN A 5 -9.66 0.84 -1.15
CA GLN A 5 -9.92 -0.10 -0.04
C GLN A 5 -9.58 -1.54 -0.42
N LYS A 6 -9.84 -1.91 -1.68
CA LYS A 6 -9.49 -3.25 -2.21
C LYS A 6 -7.97 -3.50 -2.26
N THR A 7 -7.17 -2.44 -2.35
CA THR A 7 -5.71 -2.55 -2.33
C THR A 7 -5.23 -2.85 -0.92
N PHE A 8 -5.75 -2.15 0.11
CA PHE A 8 -5.39 -2.41 1.50
C PHE A 8 -5.84 -3.78 2.01
N ASP A 9 -7.06 -4.21 1.66
CA ASP A 9 -7.55 -5.55 2.00
C ASP A 9 -6.62 -6.64 1.45
N ARG A 10 -6.18 -6.50 0.19
CA ARG A 10 -5.22 -7.42 -0.42
C ARG A 10 -3.86 -7.43 0.26
N ILE A 11 -3.35 -6.26 0.66
CA ILE A 11 -2.09 -6.19 1.42
C ILE A 11 -2.25 -7.00 2.71
N ARG A 12 -3.36 -6.82 3.43
CA ARG A 12 -3.64 -7.56 4.68
C ARG A 12 -3.79 -9.08 4.45
N GLU A 13 -4.39 -9.48 3.33
CA GLU A 13 -4.56 -10.89 2.97
C GLU A 13 -3.24 -11.57 2.59
N ALA A 14 -2.36 -10.87 1.88
CA ALA A 14 -1.05 -11.37 1.41
C ALA A 14 -0.02 -11.54 2.53
N VAL A 15 -0.19 -10.83 3.65
CA VAL A 15 0.69 -10.93 4.82
C VAL A 15 0.40 -12.23 5.58
N LEU A 16 1.45 -12.96 5.98
CA LEU A 16 1.32 -14.15 6.83
C LEU A 16 0.55 -13.85 8.12
N PRO A 17 -0.29 -14.78 8.62
CA PRO A 17 -1.18 -14.56 9.76
C PRO A 17 -0.51 -13.94 10.99
N GLU A 18 0.71 -14.38 11.33
CA GLU A 18 1.47 -13.91 12.49
C GLU A 18 1.92 -12.44 12.42
N PHE A 19 1.92 -11.83 11.22
CA PHE A 19 2.30 -10.43 11.02
C PHE A 19 1.09 -9.52 10.70
N ARG A 20 -0.11 -10.07 10.51
CA ARG A 20 -1.28 -9.30 10.05
C ARG A 20 -1.68 -8.18 10.99
N GLU A 21 -1.71 -8.43 12.30
CA GLU A 21 -2.09 -7.42 13.29
C GLU A 21 -1.12 -6.23 13.26
N ARG A 22 0.18 -6.53 13.36
CA ARG A 22 1.23 -5.51 13.27
C ARG A 22 1.19 -4.73 11.95
N VAL A 23 1.01 -5.41 10.81
CA VAL A 23 0.93 -4.72 9.52
C VAL A 23 -0.36 -3.91 9.42
N ALA A 24 -1.48 -4.41 9.94
CA ALA A 24 -2.74 -3.68 9.95
C ALA A 24 -2.63 -2.36 10.72
N ASP A 25 -1.99 -2.37 11.89
CA ASP A 25 -1.74 -1.16 12.68
C ASP A 25 -0.92 -0.13 11.91
N TYR A 26 0.14 -0.57 11.23
CA TYR A 26 0.96 0.31 10.38
C TYR A 26 0.22 0.81 9.14
N LEU A 27 -0.67 0.00 8.55
CA LEU A 27 -1.39 0.36 7.32
C LEU A 27 -2.41 1.48 7.55
N VAL A 28 -2.92 1.65 8.77
CA VAL A 28 -3.88 2.72 9.11
C VAL A 28 -3.31 4.10 8.76
N ASP A 29 -2.05 4.36 9.12
CA ASP A 29 -1.40 5.65 8.86
C ASP A 29 -1.32 5.99 7.36
N TYR A 30 -1.14 4.97 6.51
CA TYR A 30 -1.14 5.15 5.06
C TYR A 30 -2.55 5.27 4.50
N GLU A 31 -3.50 4.50 5.04
CA GLU A 31 -4.90 4.50 4.60
C GLU A 31 -5.57 5.85 4.83
N ASP A 32 -5.33 6.46 6.00
CA ASP A 32 -5.89 7.78 6.32
C ASP A 32 -5.48 8.84 5.31
N VAL A 33 -4.19 8.88 4.92
CA VAL A 33 -3.70 9.89 3.96
C VAL A 33 -4.05 9.53 2.52
N LEU A 34 -3.97 8.25 2.13
CA LEU A 34 -4.24 7.81 0.75
C LEU A 34 -5.73 7.72 0.41
N LEU A 35 -6.62 7.82 1.40
CA LEU A 35 -8.07 7.93 1.21
C LEU A 35 -8.61 9.35 1.44
N ASP A 36 -7.79 10.27 1.95
CA ASP A 36 -8.16 11.66 2.12
C ASP A 36 -8.27 12.36 0.76
N ASN A 37 -9.44 12.92 0.48
CA ASN A 37 -9.71 13.63 -0.78
C ASN A 37 -9.24 15.09 -0.73
N ALA A 38 -8.84 15.57 0.46
CA ALA A 38 -8.25 16.88 0.67
C ALA A 38 -6.71 16.84 0.74
N ALA A 39 -6.10 15.65 0.70
CA ALA A 39 -4.65 15.53 0.68
C ALA A 39 -4.07 16.04 -0.65
N GLU A 40 -3.03 16.86 -0.55
CA GLU A 40 -2.31 17.39 -1.71
C GLU A 40 -1.70 16.23 -2.54
N PRO A 41 -1.69 16.34 -3.88
CA PRO A 41 -1.08 15.36 -4.79
C PRO A 41 0.34 14.93 -4.38
N GLU A 42 1.17 15.89 -3.97
CA GLU A 42 2.56 15.64 -3.53
C GLU A 42 2.62 14.79 -2.25
N VAL A 43 1.66 15.00 -1.33
CA VAL A 43 1.55 14.24 -0.09
C VAL A 43 1.12 12.81 -0.39
N ILE A 44 0.12 12.62 -1.25
CA ILE A 44 -0.32 11.29 -1.71
C ILE A 44 0.85 10.54 -2.37
N TYR A 45 1.61 11.22 -3.24
CA TYR A 45 2.79 10.65 -3.89
C TYR A 45 3.84 10.18 -2.87
N ALA A 46 4.21 11.06 -1.93
CA ALA A 46 5.21 10.76 -0.90
C ALA A 46 4.80 9.57 -0.02
N ILE A 47 3.55 9.54 0.42
CA ILE A 47 3.01 8.45 1.25
C ILE A 47 2.94 7.13 0.47
N ALA A 48 2.51 7.16 -0.79
CA ALA A 48 2.51 5.95 -1.64
C ALA A 48 3.93 5.40 -1.83
N GLN A 49 4.94 6.26 -2.02
CA GLN A 49 6.33 5.84 -2.13
C GLN A 49 6.86 5.27 -0.80
N GLN A 50 6.47 5.85 0.34
CA GLN A 50 6.80 5.33 1.67
C GLN A 50 6.19 3.95 1.90
N LEU A 51 4.93 3.73 1.50
CA LEU A 51 4.27 2.42 1.58
C LEU A 51 5.03 1.38 0.75
N ARG A 52 5.46 1.72 -0.48
CA ARG A 52 6.29 0.82 -1.30
C ARG A 52 7.63 0.50 -0.67
N GLY A 53 8.24 1.47 0.03
CA GLY A 53 9.47 1.26 0.79
C GLY A 53 9.24 0.31 1.97
N TYR A 54 8.16 0.51 2.72
CA TYR A 54 7.77 -0.36 3.82
C TYR A 54 7.50 -1.80 3.35
N LEU A 55 6.71 -1.97 2.29
CA LEU A 55 6.41 -3.29 1.73
C LEU A 55 7.67 -4.01 1.22
N ARG A 56 8.66 -3.28 0.69
CA ARG A 56 9.99 -3.83 0.34
C ARG A 56 10.87 -4.14 1.55
N GLY A 57 10.77 -3.34 2.61
CA GLY A 57 11.54 -3.49 3.84
C GLY A 57 11.00 -4.59 4.78
N LEU A 58 9.71 -4.93 4.67
CA LEU A 58 9.18 -6.18 5.18
C LEU A 58 9.94 -7.30 4.48
N ASN A 59 10.58 -8.18 5.23
CA ASN A 59 11.44 -9.26 4.75
C ASN A 59 10.65 -10.12 3.72
N THR A 60 10.75 -9.75 2.44
CA THR A 60 9.63 -9.84 1.47
C THR A 60 9.45 -11.21 0.84
N THR A 61 10.24 -12.17 1.30
CA THR A 61 10.12 -13.60 1.03
C THR A 61 9.70 -14.40 2.27
N ARG A 62 9.83 -13.82 3.47
CA ARG A 62 9.42 -14.44 4.75
C ARG A 62 8.05 -13.99 5.21
N VAL A 63 7.58 -12.81 4.82
CA VAL A 63 6.33 -12.20 5.31
C VAL A 63 5.26 -12.10 4.22
N LEU A 64 5.71 -11.97 2.98
CA LEU A 64 4.93 -11.96 1.76
C LEU A 64 5.59 -12.96 0.80
N GLY A 65 4.83 -13.66 -0.04
CA GLY A 65 5.43 -14.35 -1.18
C GLY A 65 6.00 -13.33 -2.16
N MET A 66 7.09 -13.66 -2.86
CA MET A 66 7.69 -12.76 -3.88
C MET A 66 6.70 -12.37 -4.98
N ALA A 67 5.80 -13.29 -5.37
CA ALA A 67 4.74 -13.03 -6.35
C ALA A 67 3.66 -12.08 -5.83
N ASP A 68 3.30 -12.18 -4.54
CA ASP A 68 2.34 -11.28 -3.91
C ASP A 68 2.92 -9.87 -3.79
N TRP A 69 4.24 -9.76 -3.55
CA TRP A 69 4.91 -8.47 -3.51
C TRP A 69 4.85 -7.73 -4.85
N GLU A 70 5.16 -8.39 -5.97
CA GLU A 70 5.13 -7.74 -7.30
C GLU A 70 3.71 -7.32 -7.73
N ASP A 71 2.68 -8.07 -7.34
CA ASP A 71 1.28 -7.66 -7.58
C ASP A 71 0.93 -6.42 -6.74
N LEU A 72 1.31 -6.41 -5.46
CA LEU A 72 1.04 -5.27 -4.58
C LEU A 72 1.79 -4.01 -5.01
N ASP A 73 3.07 -4.10 -5.37
CA ASP A 73 3.84 -2.94 -5.83
C ASP A 73 3.20 -2.31 -7.08
N ARG A 74 2.81 -3.15 -8.05
CA ARG A 74 2.09 -2.69 -9.25
C ARG A 74 0.77 -2.03 -8.93
N ARG A 75 0.01 -2.55 -7.96
CA ARG A 75 -1.27 -1.95 -7.56
C ARG A 75 -1.09 -0.60 -6.89
N VAL A 76 -0.12 -0.46 -5.98
CA VAL A 76 0.17 0.83 -5.33
C VAL A 76 0.50 1.88 -6.40
N VAL A 77 1.32 1.50 -7.38
CA VAL A 77 1.65 2.35 -8.53
C VAL A 77 0.41 2.72 -9.34
N GLN A 78 -0.38 1.76 -9.78
CA GLN A 78 -1.59 2.01 -10.60
C GLN A 78 -2.66 2.82 -9.87
N THR A 79 -2.77 2.62 -8.56
CA THR A 79 -3.86 3.17 -7.75
C THR A 79 -3.59 4.61 -7.34
N TRP A 80 -2.33 4.96 -7.04
CA TRP A 80 -2.00 6.28 -6.47
C TRP A 80 -0.90 7.02 -7.22
N LEU A 81 -0.03 6.37 -7.99
CA LEU A 81 1.09 7.04 -8.65
C LEU A 81 0.80 7.34 -10.13
N VAL A 82 0.11 6.43 -10.84
CA VAL A 82 -0.29 6.63 -12.24
C VAL A 82 -1.39 7.70 -12.38
N LEU A 83 -2.27 7.83 -11.38
CA LEU A 83 -3.30 8.88 -11.38
C LEU A 83 -2.71 10.29 -11.22
N LEU A 84 -1.49 10.41 -10.66
CA LEU A 84 -0.82 11.69 -10.43
C LEU A 84 0.07 12.13 -11.60
N GLU A 85 0.49 11.20 -12.47
CA GLU A 85 1.26 11.52 -13.69
C GLU A 85 0.38 11.92 -14.88
N ALA A 86 -0.95 11.87 -14.73
CA ALA A 86 -1.91 12.18 -15.79
C ALA A 86 -2.44 13.63 -15.78
N GLU A 87 -1.87 14.51 -14.93
CA GLU A 87 -2.23 15.93 -14.82
C GLU A 87 -1.18 16.85 -15.46
#